data_AF-A0A960RVP3-F1
#
_entry.id   AF-A0A960RVP3-F1
#
_cell.length_a   1.000
_cell.length_b   1.000
_cell.length_c   1.000
_cell.angle_alpha   90.00
_cell.angle_beta   90.00
_cell.angle_gamma   90.00
#
_symmetry.space_group_name_H-M   'P 1'
#
loop_
_entity.id
_entity.type
_entity.pdbx_description
1 polymer ?
#
loop_
_entity_poly.entity_id
_entity_poly.type
_entity_poly.pdbx_seq_one_letter_code
_entity_poly.pdbx_strand_id
1 'polypeptide(L)'
;MCAPFGAYSQEQELLKHDDVKKVMQQIFSQHMDKKQISETILRNSFQIYINQFDPDRVYLLEDEVRPYLRMSARQMRRLMRQYQNDDFSAFEQLNDVIRKAIARSRDYREEMERNPEQFFEKRRVRTDAEWRAAERGRPFAKNVSELKTRMHQDILNFVDAER
;
A
#
# COMPACT_ATOMS: atom_id res chain seq x y z
N MET A 1 28.46 44.97 19.94
CA MET A 1 28.75 44.11 18.78
C MET A 1 27.92 42.85 18.94
N CYS A 2 26.87 42.69 18.13
CA CYS A 2 25.99 41.52 18.17
C CYS A 2 26.46 40.54 17.08
N ALA A 3 26.89 39.34 17.47
CA ALA A 3 27.21 38.28 16.52
C ALA A 3 25.90 37.69 15.94
N PRO A 4 25.82 37.41 14.63
CA PRO A 4 24.66 36.77 14.06
C PRO A 4 24.68 35.29 14.43
N PHE A 5 23.62 34.81 15.11
CA PHE A 5 23.34 33.39 15.21
C PHE A 5 22.94 32.90 13.81
N GLY A 6 23.89 32.31 13.08
CA GLY A 6 23.58 31.53 11.90
C GLY A 6 22.84 30.26 12.32
N ALA A 7 21.54 30.20 12.04
CA ALA A 7 20.79 28.96 12.13
C ALA A 7 21.29 28.02 11.02
N TYR A 8 22.08 27.02 11.39
CA TYR A 8 22.42 25.92 10.50
C TYR A 8 21.16 25.05 10.33
N SER A 9 20.47 25.23 9.22
CA SER A 9 19.54 24.23 8.71
C SER A 9 20.36 23.02 8.28
N GLN A 10 20.44 21.98 9.12
CA GLN A 10 20.95 20.69 8.66
C GLN A 10 20.05 20.20 7.53
N GLU A 11 20.60 20.06 6.32
CA GLU A 11 19.98 19.26 5.27
C GLU A 11 19.66 17.89 5.87
N GLN A 12 18.38 17.50 5.83
CA GLN A 12 17.99 16.18 6.28
C GLN A 12 18.64 15.16 5.33
N GLU A 13 19.64 14.43 5.83
CA GLU A 13 20.25 13.35 5.06
C GLU A 13 19.16 12.33 4.69
N LEU A 14 19.01 12.07 3.39
CA LEU A 14 18.02 11.11 2.89
C LEU A 14 18.38 9.70 3.37
N LEU A 15 17.38 8.95 3.82
CA LEU A 15 17.54 7.57 4.25
C LEU A 15 18.02 6.68 3.09
N LYS A 16 19.03 5.87 3.36
CA LYS A 16 19.56 4.84 2.44
C LYS A 16 19.07 3.46 2.87
N HIS A 17 19.26 2.45 2.02
CA HIS A 17 18.85 1.07 2.32
C HIS A 17 19.51 0.56 3.61
N ASP A 18 20.79 0.86 3.82
CA ASP A 18 21.55 0.46 5.01
C ASP A 18 21.04 1.08 6.31
N ASP A 19 20.21 2.13 6.24
CA ASP A 19 19.65 2.78 7.41
C ASP A 19 18.40 2.08 7.94
N VAL A 20 17.74 1.24 7.12
CA VAL A 20 16.53 0.49 7.52
C VAL A 20 16.81 -0.33 8.76
N LYS A 21 17.88 -1.14 8.75
CA LYS A 21 18.21 -2.02 9.87
C LYS A 21 18.64 -1.25 11.12
N LYS A 22 19.38 -0.15 10.95
CA LYS A 22 19.80 0.74 12.06
C LYS A 22 18.58 1.36 12.75
N VAL A 23 17.65 1.92 11.97
CA VAL A 23 16.41 2.50 12.49
C VAL A 23 15.55 1.43 13.17
N MET A 24 15.40 0.26 12.56
CA MET A 24 14.65 -0.85 13.18
C MET A 24 15.27 -1.31 14.50
N GLN A 25 16.61 -1.39 14.58
CA GLN A 25 17.30 -1.71 15.84
C GLN A 25 17.05 -0.65 16.92
N GLN A 26 17.06 0.64 16.58
CA GLN A 26 16.71 1.71 17.51
C GLN A 26 15.28 1.55 18.02
N ILE A 27 14.30 1.32 17.13
CA ILE A 27 12.90 1.09 17.49
C ILE A 27 12.79 -0.11 18.46
N PHE A 28 13.39 -1.26 18.12
CA PHE A 28 13.30 -2.45 18.97
C PHE A 28 14.04 -2.32 20.31
N SER A 29 15.09 -1.51 20.38
CA SER A 29 15.78 -1.25 21.65
C SER A 29 14.82 -0.66 22.70
N GLN A 30 13.94 0.25 22.26
CA GLN A 30 12.97 0.95 23.11
C GLN A 30 11.63 0.21 23.23
N HIS A 31 11.34 -0.73 22.35
CA HIS A 31 10.08 -1.46 22.36
C HIS A 31 9.97 -2.38 23.59
N MET A 32 8.84 -2.36 24.30
CA MET A 32 8.66 -3.03 25.59
C MET A 32 8.75 -4.57 25.51
N ASP A 33 8.01 -5.17 24.58
CA ASP A 33 7.93 -6.64 24.43
C ASP A 33 8.96 -7.21 23.42
N LYS A 34 8.98 -6.72 22.18
CA LYS A 34 9.82 -7.28 21.11
C LYS A 34 11.15 -6.55 21.00
N LYS A 35 12.26 -7.27 21.13
CA LYS A 35 13.64 -6.70 21.04
C LYS A 35 14.34 -6.94 19.71
N GLN A 36 13.73 -7.68 18.80
CA GLN A 36 14.26 -7.96 17.48
C GLN A 36 13.13 -8.25 16.49
N ILE A 37 13.46 -8.19 15.20
CA ILE A 37 12.55 -8.64 14.15
C ILE A 37 12.30 -10.15 14.28
N SER A 38 11.07 -10.56 13.97
CA SER A 38 10.64 -11.96 13.94
C SER A 38 9.92 -12.26 12.64
N GLU A 39 9.75 -13.53 12.31
CA GLU A 39 8.96 -13.96 11.14
C GLU A 39 7.55 -13.36 11.17
N THR A 40 6.92 -13.30 12.34
CA THR A 40 5.58 -12.71 12.52
C THR A 40 5.58 -11.22 12.21
N ILE A 41 6.56 -10.47 12.74
CA ILE A 41 6.67 -9.03 12.47
C ILE A 41 6.88 -8.78 10.97
N LEU A 42 7.77 -9.54 10.36
CA LEU A 42 8.09 -9.38 8.93
C LEU A 42 6.90 -9.79 8.05
N ARG A 43 6.16 -10.85 8.39
CA ARG A 43 4.92 -11.19 7.68
C ARG A 43 3.88 -10.07 7.78
N ASN A 44 3.70 -9.55 8.99
CA ASN A 44 2.72 -8.49 9.24
C ASN A 44 3.11 -7.18 8.54
N SER A 45 4.39 -6.89 8.38
CA SER A 45 4.81 -5.67 7.67
C SER A 45 4.44 -5.71 6.18
N PHE A 46 4.51 -6.85 5.50
CA PHE A 46 3.97 -6.99 4.14
C PHE A 46 2.46 -6.75 4.08
N GLN A 47 1.71 -7.33 5.03
CA GLN A 47 0.27 -7.12 5.12
C GLN A 47 -0.07 -5.64 5.36
N ILE A 48 0.65 -4.98 6.27
CA ILE A 48 0.48 -3.56 6.55
C ILE A 48 0.81 -2.73 5.32
N TYR A 49 1.93 -2.99 4.64
CA TYR A 49 2.36 -2.26 3.44
C TYR A 49 1.30 -2.31 2.35
N ILE A 50 0.72 -3.49 2.10
CA ILE A 50 -0.37 -3.68 1.13
C ILE A 50 -1.62 -2.92 1.57
N ASN A 51 -2.00 -3.01 2.84
CA ASN A 51 -3.21 -2.38 3.38
C ASN A 51 -3.13 -0.85 3.44
N GLN A 52 -1.93 -0.30 3.67
CA GLN A 52 -1.71 1.14 3.65
C GLN A 52 -1.84 1.72 2.24
N PHE A 53 -1.40 0.97 1.22
CA PHE A 53 -1.55 1.38 -0.17
C PHE A 53 -2.99 1.21 -0.70
N ASP A 54 -3.60 0.04 -0.49
CA ASP A 54 -4.92 -0.30 -1.04
C ASP A 54 -5.87 -0.75 0.08
N PRO A 55 -6.32 0.18 0.94
CA PRO A 55 -7.24 -0.14 2.05
C PRO A 55 -8.60 -0.59 1.53
N ASP A 56 -9.10 0.05 0.47
CA ASP A 56 -10.41 -0.22 -0.10
C ASP A 56 -10.38 -1.36 -1.14
N ARG A 57 -9.23 -1.94 -1.47
CA ARG A 57 -9.12 -3.07 -2.44
C ARG A 57 -9.62 -2.72 -3.84
N VAL A 58 -9.34 -1.50 -4.27
CA VAL A 58 -9.69 -0.95 -5.60
C VAL A 58 -8.50 -0.96 -6.56
N TYR A 59 -7.28 -1.25 -6.09
CA TYR A 59 -6.09 -1.27 -6.95
C TYR A 59 -5.59 -2.67 -7.27
N LEU A 60 -5.52 -3.57 -6.28
CA LEU A 60 -4.79 -4.84 -6.39
C LEU A 60 -5.70 -6.05 -6.63
N LEU A 61 -5.19 -7.00 -7.41
CA LEU A 61 -5.81 -8.32 -7.62
C LEU A 61 -5.37 -9.31 -6.53
N GLU A 62 -6.21 -10.30 -6.24
CA GLU A 62 -5.90 -11.36 -5.28
C GLU A 62 -4.62 -12.11 -5.64
N ASP A 63 -4.45 -12.46 -6.92
CA ASP A 63 -3.26 -13.19 -7.39
C ASP A 63 -1.97 -12.35 -7.29
N GLU A 64 -2.06 -11.03 -7.37
CA GLU A 64 -0.91 -10.11 -7.27
C GLU A 64 -0.36 -10.07 -5.83
N VAL A 65 -1.24 -10.10 -4.84
CA VAL A 65 -0.87 -9.99 -3.41
C VAL A 65 -0.68 -11.35 -2.74
N ARG A 66 -1.28 -12.42 -3.28
CA ARG A 66 -1.24 -13.77 -2.70
C ARG A 66 0.18 -14.24 -2.36
N PRO A 67 1.22 -14.04 -3.20
CA PRO A 67 2.59 -14.46 -2.86
C PRO A 67 3.14 -13.81 -1.59
N TYR A 68 2.67 -12.61 -1.25
CA TYR A 68 3.13 -11.83 -0.11
C TYR A 68 2.28 -12.08 1.14
N LEU A 69 0.98 -12.30 0.97
CA LEU A 69 0.06 -12.58 2.08
C LEU A 69 0.06 -14.06 2.51
N ARG A 70 0.34 -14.98 1.59
CA ARG A 70 0.31 -16.43 1.84
C ARG A 70 1.69 -17.07 1.68
N MET A 71 2.71 -16.49 2.32
CA MET A 71 4.06 -17.06 2.33
C MET A 71 4.12 -18.36 3.14
N SER A 72 4.63 -19.42 2.53
CA SER A 72 5.00 -20.67 3.21
C SER A 72 6.11 -20.45 4.23
N ALA A 73 6.26 -21.37 5.19
CA ALA A 73 7.36 -21.32 6.17
C ALA A 73 8.75 -21.30 5.51
N ARG A 74 8.92 -21.99 4.37
CA ARG A 74 10.19 -21.97 3.61
C ARG A 74 10.48 -20.59 3.01
N GLN A 75 9.47 -19.95 2.40
CA GLN A 75 9.60 -18.60 1.87
C GLN A 75 9.90 -17.61 3.00
N MET A 76 9.26 -17.78 4.16
CA MET A 76 9.46 -16.90 5.30
C MET A 76 10.89 -16.97 5.85
N ARG A 77 11.44 -18.18 6.02
CA ARG A 77 12.84 -18.36 6.41
C ARG A 77 13.82 -17.76 5.41
N ARG A 78 13.52 -17.82 4.11
CA ARG A 78 14.33 -17.14 3.09
C ARG A 78 14.31 -15.64 3.29
N LEU A 79 13.11 -15.06 3.46
CA LEU A 79 12.93 -13.63 3.62
C LEU A 79 13.60 -13.08 4.89
N MET A 80 13.58 -13.85 5.98
CA MET A 80 14.35 -13.51 7.19
C MET A 80 15.85 -13.41 6.92
N ARG A 81 16.43 -14.32 6.13
CA ARG A 81 17.84 -14.24 5.74
C ARG A 81 18.13 -13.05 4.84
N GLN A 82 17.22 -12.73 3.92
CA GLN A 82 17.34 -11.54 3.08
C GLN A 82 17.39 -10.28 3.95
N TYR A 83 16.44 -10.12 4.88
CA TYR A 83 16.45 -9.01 5.84
C TYR A 83 17.75 -8.94 6.66
N GLN A 84 18.28 -10.08 7.13
CA GLN A 84 19.53 -10.12 7.89
C GLN A 84 20.73 -9.63 7.08
N ASN A 85 20.70 -9.83 5.77
CA ASN A 85 21.73 -9.43 4.81
C ASN A 85 21.43 -8.09 4.12
N ASP A 86 20.50 -7.29 4.68
CA ASP A 86 20.12 -5.98 4.14
C ASP A 86 19.56 -6.06 2.70
N ASP A 87 19.03 -7.22 2.32
CA ASP A 87 18.33 -7.50 1.06
C ASP A 87 16.82 -7.28 1.23
N PHE A 88 16.32 -6.18 0.67
CA PHE A 88 14.91 -5.79 0.68
C PHE A 88 14.18 -6.07 -0.65
N SER A 89 14.76 -6.90 -1.53
CA SER A 89 14.22 -7.19 -2.87
C SER A 89 12.77 -7.64 -2.89
N ALA A 90 12.29 -8.32 -1.85
CA ALA A 90 10.89 -8.72 -1.76
C ALA A 90 9.93 -7.52 -1.59
N PHE A 91 10.34 -6.47 -0.87
CA PHE A 91 9.57 -5.23 -0.78
C PHE A 91 9.64 -4.45 -2.09
N GLU A 92 10.79 -4.44 -2.76
CA GLU A 92 10.94 -3.81 -4.07
C GLU A 92 10.02 -4.48 -5.11
N GLN A 93 10.00 -5.81 -5.16
CA GLN A 93 9.11 -6.58 -6.03
C GLN A 93 7.63 -6.30 -5.73
N LEU A 94 7.25 -6.15 -4.46
CA LEU A 94 5.90 -5.75 -4.09
C LEU A 94 5.61 -4.31 -4.52
N ASN A 95 6.56 -3.39 -4.36
CA ASN A 95 6.42 -2.01 -4.81
C ASN A 95 6.26 -1.95 -6.35
N ASP A 96 6.94 -2.81 -7.10
CA ASP A 96 6.76 -2.93 -8.55
C ASP A 96 5.34 -3.36 -8.92
N VAL A 97 4.74 -4.29 -8.16
CA VAL A 97 3.33 -4.68 -8.30
C VAL A 97 2.42 -3.48 -8.06
N ILE A 98 2.68 -2.70 -7.00
CA ILE A 98 1.95 -1.47 -6.69
C ILE A 98 2.06 -0.46 -7.84
N ARG A 99 3.26 -0.21 -8.37
CA ARG A 99 3.44 0.72 -9.51
C ARG A 99 2.65 0.28 -10.75
N LYS A 100 2.62 -1.01 -11.05
CA LYS A 100 1.81 -1.57 -12.14
C LYS A 100 0.32 -1.39 -11.90
N ALA A 101 -0.15 -1.57 -10.66
CA ALA A 101 -1.55 -1.34 -10.30
C ALA A 101 -1.94 0.14 -10.43
N ILE A 102 -1.06 1.07 -10.05
CA ILE A 102 -1.26 2.51 -10.25
C ILE A 102 -1.38 2.84 -11.74
N ALA A 103 -0.45 2.33 -12.56
CA ALA A 103 -0.48 2.54 -14.01
C ALA A 103 -1.79 2.03 -14.62
N ARG A 104 -2.18 0.78 -14.32
CA ARG A 104 -3.46 0.19 -14.75
C ARG A 104 -4.67 1.06 -14.36
N SER A 105 -4.68 1.59 -13.15
CA SER A 105 -5.77 2.46 -12.67
C SER A 105 -5.80 3.82 -13.38
N ARG A 106 -4.64 4.38 -13.73
CA ARG A 106 -4.56 5.59 -14.56
C ARG A 106 -5.09 5.34 -15.97
N ASP A 107 -4.65 4.27 -16.62
CA ASP A 107 -5.13 3.89 -17.96
C ASP A 107 -6.65 3.74 -18.00
N TYR A 108 -7.22 3.13 -16.94
CA TYR A 108 -8.68 2.99 -16.82
C TYR A 108 -9.39 4.34 -16.63
N ARG A 109 -8.85 5.24 -15.82
CA ARG A 109 -9.42 6.58 -15.65
C ARG A 109 -9.38 7.39 -16.95
N GLU A 110 -8.28 7.31 -17.69
CA GLU A 110 -8.18 7.93 -19.02
C GLU A 110 -9.21 7.35 -20.00
N GLU A 111 -9.48 6.04 -19.95
CA GLU A 111 -10.55 5.39 -20.75
C GLU A 111 -11.93 5.99 -20.43
N MET A 112 -12.20 6.26 -19.15
CA MET A 112 -13.47 6.83 -18.67
C MET A 112 -13.61 8.31 -19.06
N GLU A 113 -12.54 9.10 -18.94
CA GLU A 113 -12.51 10.50 -19.36
C GLU A 113 -12.78 10.68 -20.85
N ARG A 114 -12.36 9.72 -21.69
CA ARG A 114 -12.63 9.74 -23.13
C ARG A 114 -14.07 9.40 -23.48
N ASN A 115 -14.81 8.69 -22.63
CA ASN A 115 -16.17 8.22 -22.91
C ASN A 115 -17.13 8.42 -21.71
N PRO A 116 -17.26 9.64 -21.16
CA PRO A 116 -17.94 9.86 -19.87
C PRO A 116 -19.40 9.40 -19.88
N GLU A 117 -20.11 9.56 -21.00
CA GLU A 117 -21.52 9.17 -21.13
C GLU A 117 -21.76 7.67 -20.90
N GLN A 118 -20.78 6.80 -21.18
CA GLN A 118 -20.90 5.34 -20.97
C GLN A 118 -20.74 4.93 -19.51
N PHE A 119 -20.18 5.80 -18.68
CA PHE A 119 -19.84 5.49 -17.29
C PHE A 119 -20.77 6.18 -16.29
N PHE A 120 -21.24 7.40 -16.57
CA PHE A 120 -22.02 8.19 -15.63
C PHE A 120 -23.53 8.14 -15.93
N GLU A 121 -24.15 6.96 -15.85
CA GLU A 121 -25.62 6.84 -15.86
C GLU A 121 -26.23 7.13 -14.48
N LYS A 122 -27.43 7.72 -14.45
CA LYS A 122 -28.16 8.06 -13.20
C LYS A 122 -28.47 6.80 -12.38
N ARG A 123 -27.80 6.60 -11.24
CA ARG A 123 -28.05 5.50 -10.30
C ARG A 123 -28.46 5.96 -8.91
N ARG A 124 -29.03 5.02 -8.14
CA ARG A 124 -29.38 5.19 -6.74
C ARG A 124 -28.12 5.43 -5.90
N VAL A 125 -28.05 6.61 -5.30
CA VAL A 125 -27.07 7.01 -4.30
C VAL A 125 -27.18 6.08 -3.09
N ARG A 126 -26.10 5.38 -2.74
CA ARG A 126 -25.94 4.76 -1.41
C ARG A 126 -25.36 5.80 -0.47
N THR A 127 -25.70 5.74 0.81
CA THR A 127 -25.06 6.62 1.79
C THR A 127 -23.61 6.19 2.04
N ASP A 128 -22.71 7.15 2.29
CA ASP A 128 -21.29 6.89 2.59
C ASP A 128 -21.06 5.86 3.69
N ALA A 129 -21.93 5.86 4.71
CA ALA A 129 -21.84 4.97 5.87
C ALA A 129 -22.11 3.50 5.50
N GLU A 130 -23.09 3.26 4.64
CA GLU A 130 -23.46 1.91 4.18
C GLU A 130 -22.36 1.30 3.30
N TRP A 131 -21.70 2.12 2.50
CA TRP A 131 -20.61 1.68 1.62
C TRP A 131 -19.32 1.38 2.40
N ARG A 132 -18.84 2.30 3.25
CA ARG A 132 -17.63 2.07 4.08
C ARG A 132 -17.78 0.88 5.03
N ALA A 133 -19.01 0.53 5.41
CA ALA A 133 -19.29 -0.69 6.17
C ALA A 133 -19.19 -1.95 5.29
N ALA A 134 -19.68 -1.90 4.05
CA ALA A 134 -19.62 -3.01 3.10
C ALA A 134 -18.21 -3.29 2.55
N GLU A 135 -17.35 -2.26 2.46
CA GLU A 135 -15.99 -2.40 1.91
C GLU A 135 -14.96 -2.87 2.94
N ARG A 136 -15.20 -2.62 4.23
CA ARG A 136 -14.27 -3.02 5.30
C ARG A 136 -14.08 -4.53 5.34
N GLY A 137 -12.85 -4.97 5.09
CA GLY A 137 -12.50 -6.38 5.14
C GLY A 137 -12.90 -7.18 3.89
N ARG A 138 -13.29 -6.52 2.79
CA ARG A 138 -13.56 -7.22 1.53
C ARG A 138 -12.30 -7.90 0.99
N PRO A 139 -12.42 -9.06 0.31
CA PRO A 139 -11.28 -9.68 -0.36
C PRO A 139 -10.85 -8.85 -1.56
N PHE A 140 -9.59 -9.02 -1.99
CA PHE A 140 -9.07 -8.45 -3.24
C PHE A 140 -9.88 -8.94 -4.44
N ALA A 141 -9.88 -8.17 -5.52
CA ALA A 141 -10.59 -8.53 -6.74
C ALA A 141 -9.97 -9.79 -7.36
N LYS A 142 -10.79 -10.73 -7.81
CA LYS A 142 -10.33 -12.00 -8.39
C LYS A 142 -9.78 -11.85 -9.80
N ASN A 143 -10.25 -10.83 -10.53
CA ASN A 143 -9.87 -10.56 -11.90
C ASN A 143 -10.02 -9.08 -12.26
N VAL A 144 -9.50 -8.72 -13.43
CA VAL A 144 -9.50 -7.33 -13.92
C VAL A 144 -10.90 -6.79 -14.14
N SER A 145 -11.87 -7.62 -14.55
CA SER A 145 -13.25 -7.17 -14.76
C SER A 145 -13.89 -6.72 -13.45
N GLU A 146 -13.77 -7.53 -12.39
CA GLU A 146 -14.25 -7.18 -11.05
C GLU A 146 -13.54 -5.93 -10.53
N LEU A 147 -12.23 -5.83 -10.75
CA LEU A 147 -11.44 -4.67 -10.34
C LEU A 147 -11.92 -3.39 -11.04
N LYS A 148 -12.15 -3.42 -12.36
CA LYS A 148 -12.69 -2.28 -13.12
C LYS A 148 -14.07 -1.86 -12.60
N THR A 149 -14.94 -2.82 -12.27
CA THR A 149 -16.24 -2.51 -11.64
C THR A 149 -16.09 -1.81 -10.29
N ARG A 150 -15.14 -2.26 -9.45
CA ARG A 150 -14.85 -1.62 -8.16
C ARG A 150 -14.30 -0.21 -8.34
N MET A 151 -13.30 -0.02 -9.21
CA MET A 151 -12.75 1.30 -9.54
C MET A 151 -13.82 2.24 -10.08
N HIS A 152 -14.72 1.74 -10.92
CA HIS A 152 -15.82 2.53 -11.46
C HIS A 152 -16.76 3.00 -10.36
N GLN A 153 -17.18 2.08 -9.48
CA GLN A 153 -18.06 2.42 -8.37
C GLN A 153 -17.41 3.40 -7.40
N ASP A 154 -16.11 3.26 -7.14
CA ASP A 154 -15.32 4.16 -6.30
C ASP A 154 -15.34 5.60 -6.84
N ILE A 155 -15.11 5.78 -8.14
CA ILE A 155 -15.19 7.10 -8.81
C ILE A 155 -16.60 7.67 -8.75
N LEU A 156 -17.63 6.85 -9.02
CA LEU A 156 -19.02 7.30 -8.94
C LEU A 156 -19.37 7.81 -7.54
N ASN A 157 -18.97 7.06 -6.52
CA ASN A 157 -19.20 7.45 -5.12
C ASN A 157 -18.46 8.74 -4.77
N PHE A 158 -17.22 8.89 -5.22
CA PHE A 158 -16.46 10.12 -5.01
C PHE A 158 -17.17 11.33 -5.64
N VAL A 159 -17.67 11.20 -6.87
CA VAL A 159 -18.41 12.27 -7.55
C VAL A 159 -19.74 12.59 -6.83
N ASP A 160 -20.45 11.58 -6.34
CA ASP A 160 -21.70 11.78 -5.60
C ASP A 160 -21.47 12.42 -4.22
N ALA A 161 -20.35 12.14 -3.56
CA ALA A 161 -20.00 12.73 -2.25
C ALA A 161 -19.55 14.21 -2.35
N GLU A 162 -19.02 14.64 -3.50
CA GLU A 162 -18.57 16.02 -3.76
C GLU A 162 -19.70 16.93 -4.31
N ARG A 163 -20.93 16.41 -4.47
CA ARG A 163 -22.11 17.16 -4.91
C ARG A 163 -22.94 17.70 -3.76
#